data_AF-A0A1H9BGL3-F1
#
_entry.id   AF-A0A1H9BGL3-F1
#
_cell.length_a   1.000
_cell.length_b   1.000
_cell.length_c   1.000
_cell.angle_alpha   90.00
_cell.angle_beta   90.00
_cell.angle_gamma   90.00
#
_symmetry.space_group_name_H-M   'P 1'
#
loop_
_entity.id
_entity.type
_entity.pdbx_description
1 polymer ?
#
loop_
_entity_poly.entity_id
_entity_poly.type
_entity_poly.pdbx_seq_one_letter_code
_entity_poly.pdbx_strand_id
1 'polypeptide(L)'
;MTEPDTSRGNRTSGADNTEYRIAHLQERLVREEVAELGMRIESRGGTVVVSGTVPTAECRDTVVRVAEEEMGGTPVRTDIVVADPTAPDRPEELA
;
A
#
# COMPACT_ATOMS: atom_id res chain seq x y z
N MET A 1 39.31 22.99 15.85
CA MET A 1 37.89 23.22 15.50
C MET A 1 37.72 22.81 14.06
N THR A 2 37.01 21.71 13.82
CA THR A 2 36.10 21.43 12.68
C THR A 2 35.66 19.98 12.89
N GLU A 3 34.44 19.76 13.36
CA GLU A 3 33.86 18.43 13.46
C GLU A 3 33.48 17.92 12.05
N PRO A 4 33.71 16.64 11.72
CA PRO A 4 33.29 16.09 10.45
C PRO A 4 31.79 15.79 10.45
N ASP A 5 31.12 16.32 9.45
CA ASP A 5 29.71 16.13 9.10
C ASP A 5 29.38 14.62 8.92
N THR A 6 28.68 14.04 9.90
CA THR A 6 28.19 12.66 9.86
C THR A 6 26.71 12.60 9.44
N SER A 7 26.29 13.31 8.38
CA SER A 7 24.88 13.31 7.94
C SER A 7 24.62 12.73 6.55
N ARG A 8 25.49 11.84 6.03
CA ARG A 8 25.30 11.22 4.70
C ARG A 8 24.99 9.72 4.70
N GLY A 9 25.02 9.03 5.84
CA GLY A 9 24.80 7.57 5.94
C GLY A 9 23.35 7.11 6.13
N ASN A 10 22.42 7.96 6.58
CA ASN A 10 21.08 7.52 7.00
C ASN A 10 20.04 7.43 5.86
N ARG A 11 20.31 8.05 4.69
CA ARG A 11 19.33 8.10 3.59
C ARG A 11 19.24 6.80 2.80
N THR A 12 20.34 6.09 2.62
CA THR A 12 20.36 4.77 1.97
C THR A 12 19.72 3.73 2.88
N SER A 13 20.08 3.70 4.17
CA SER A 13 19.51 2.75 5.13
C SER A 13 17.99 2.88 5.30
N GLY A 14 17.44 4.10 5.26
CA GLY A 14 15.99 4.30 5.28
C GLY A 14 15.28 3.86 4.00
N ALA A 15 15.92 4.03 2.84
CA ALA A 15 15.40 3.57 1.55
C ALA A 15 15.44 2.04 1.45
N ASP A 16 16.56 1.42 1.83
CA ASP A 16 16.72 -0.04 1.87
C ASP A 16 15.70 -0.67 2.84
N ASN A 17 15.45 -0.03 3.98
CA ASN A 17 14.46 -0.48 4.94
C ASN A 17 13.02 -0.35 4.41
N THR A 18 12.73 0.69 3.62
CA THR A 18 11.43 0.88 2.98
C THR A 18 11.19 -0.15 1.89
N GLU A 19 12.19 -0.40 1.02
CA GLU A 19 12.08 -1.44 -0.02
C GLU A 19 11.89 -2.83 0.59
N TYR A 20 12.61 -3.14 1.67
CA TYR A 20 12.42 -4.37 2.42
C TYR A 20 10.99 -4.51 2.97
N ARG A 21 10.46 -3.45 3.61
CA ARG A 21 9.07 -3.43 4.12
C ARG A 21 8.06 -3.57 2.99
N ILE A 22 8.30 -2.94 1.83
CA ILE A 22 7.43 -3.07 0.65
C ILE A 22 7.39 -4.53 0.17
N ALA A 23 8.54 -5.17 0.05
CA ALA A 23 8.62 -6.58 -0.35
C ALA A 23 7.90 -7.48 0.67
N HIS A 24 8.07 -7.21 1.96
CA HIS A 24 7.40 -7.98 3.02
C HIS A 24 5.88 -7.77 3.03
N LEU A 25 5.42 -6.53 2.85
CA LEU A 25 4.00 -6.21 2.71
C LEU A 25 3.40 -6.94 1.51
N GLN A 26 4.09 -6.96 0.37
CA GLN A 26 3.61 -7.66 -0.82
C GLN A 26 3.48 -9.17 -0.59
N GLU A 27 4.48 -9.79 0.06
CA GLU A 27 4.44 -11.20 0.42
C GLU A 27 3.27 -11.52 1.37
N ARG A 28 3.06 -10.68 2.38
CA ARG A 28 1.97 -10.84 3.36
C ARG A 28 0.60 -10.74 2.70
N LEU A 29 0.39 -9.78 1.80
CA LEU A 29 -0.89 -9.61 1.09
C LEU A 29 -1.21 -10.76 0.13
N VAL A 30 -0.19 -11.34 -0.51
CA VAL A 30 -0.35 -12.55 -1.33
C VAL A 30 -0.73 -13.74 -0.45
N ARG A 31 -0.08 -13.89 0.71
CA ARG A 31 -0.35 -14.98 1.66
C ARG A 31 -1.77 -14.92 2.24
N GLU A 32 -2.29 -13.73 2.50
CA GLU A 32 -3.64 -13.52 3.00
C GLU A 32 -4.72 -13.58 1.89
N GLU A 33 -4.35 -13.90 0.64
CA GLU A 33 -5.23 -13.97 -0.53
C GLU A 33 -5.98 -12.64 -0.82
N VAL A 34 -5.46 -11.52 -0.30
CA VAL A 34 -6.08 -10.19 -0.46
C VAL A 34 -5.50 -9.46 -1.68
N ALA A 35 -4.29 -9.83 -2.11
CA ALA A 35 -3.68 -9.29 -3.31
C ALA A 35 -4.03 -10.14 -4.55
N GLU A 36 -4.97 -9.63 -5.35
CA GLU A 36 -5.20 -10.10 -6.70
C GLU A 36 -4.05 -9.71 -7.64
N LEU A 37 -3.95 -10.35 -8.82
CA LEU A 37 -2.92 -10.15 -9.85
C LEU A 37 -2.81 -8.71 -10.43
N GLY A 38 -3.48 -7.71 -9.84
CA GLY A 38 -3.40 -6.28 -10.18
C GLY A 38 -2.89 -5.39 -9.04
N MET A 39 -2.55 -5.93 -7.88
CA MET A 39 -2.04 -5.17 -6.74
C MET A 39 -0.54 -4.86 -6.90
N ARG A 40 -0.19 -3.58 -6.76
CA ARG A 40 1.16 -3.04 -6.91
C ARG A 40 1.49 -2.13 -5.74
N ILE A 41 2.71 -2.25 -5.23
CA ILE A 41 3.24 -1.41 -4.15
C ILE A 41 4.54 -0.77 -4.63
N GLU A 42 4.65 0.55 -4.53
CA GLU A 42 5.83 1.30 -4.96
C GLU A 42 6.24 2.38 -3.95
N SER A 43 7.54 2.65 -3.83
CA SER A 43 8.05 3.83 -3.13
C SER A 43 8.20 5.01 -4.09
N ARG A 44 7.59 6.14 -3.76
CA ARG A 44 7.62 7.40 -4.53
C ARG A 44 8.02 8.54 -3.60
N GLY A 45 9.28 8.99 -3.69
CA GLY A 45 9.75 10.18 -2.96
C GLY A 45 9.57 10.10 -1.44
N GLY A 46 9.66 8.91 -0.84
CA GLY A 46 9.46 8.69 0.60
C GLY A 46 8.00 8.43 1.01
N THR A 47 7.08 8.32 0.06
CA THR A 47 5.69 7.87 0.26
C THR A 47 5.52 6.51 -0.39
N VAL A 48 4.86 5.57 0.30
CA VAL A 48 4.50 4.28 -0.27
C VAL A 48 3.13 4.37 -0.92
N VAL A 49 3.04 4.01 -2.19
CA VAL A 49 1.80 3.99 -2.96
C VAL A 49 1.38 2.54 -3.14
N VAL A 50 0.18 2.21 -2.65
CA VAL A 50 -0.48 0.92 -2.85
C VAL A 50 -1.62 1.13 -3.82
N SER A 51 -1.56 0.48 -4.98
CA SER A 51 -2.56 0.63 -6.04
C SER A 51 -2.97 -0.73 -6.57
N GLY A 52 -4.25 -0.91 -6.86
CA GLY A 52 -4.74 -2.16 -7.42
C GLY A 52 -6.24 -2.32 -7.29
N THR A 53 -6.72 -3.52 -7.55
CA THR A 53 -8.13 -3.87 -7.45
C THR A 53 -8.31 -4.99 -6.44
N VAL A 54 -9.32 -4.87 -5.58
CA VAL A 54 -9.70 -5.88 -4.59
C VAL A 54 -11.18 -6.26 -4.76
N PRO A 55 -11.60 -7.46 -4.33
CA PRO A 55 -12.97 -7.92 -4.58
C PRO A 55 -14.03 -7.24 -3.70
N THR A 56 -13.67 -6.76 -2.50
CA THR A 56 -14.60 -6.17 -1.54
C THR A 56 -14.00 -4.96 -0.80
N ALA A 57 -14.86 -4.14 -0.20
CA ALA A 57 -14.43 -3.06 0.69
C ALA A 57 -13.68 -3.57 1.93
N GLU A 58 -14.05 -4.74 2.47
CA GLU A 58 -13.35 -5.36 3.60
C GLU A 58 -11.91 -5.75 3.24
N CYS A 59 -11.70 -6.27 2.03
CA CYS A 59 -10.35 -6.52 1.51
C CYS A 59 -9.55 -5.22 1.40
N ARG A 60 -10.16 -4.14 0.89
CA ARG A 60 -9.51 -2.82 0.82
C ARG A 60 -9.08 -2.34 2.21
N ASP A 61 -9.98 -2.38 3.19
CA ASP A 61 -9.72 -1.89 4.54
C ASP A 61 -8.64 -2.72 5.25
N THR A 62 -8.63 -4.04 4.99
CA THR A 62 -7.57 -4.93 5.45
C THR A 62 -6.22 -4.54 4.87
N VAL A 63 -6.14 -4.32 3.54
CA VAL A 63 -4.90 -3.87 2.88
C VAL A 63 -4.41 -2.54 3.45
N VAL A 64 -5.32 -1.58 3.65
CA VAL A 64 -4.98 -0.25 4.23
C VAL A 64 -4.38 -0.44 5.61
N ARG A 65 -5.06 -1.18 6.50
CA ARG A 65 -4.61 -1.40 7.87
C ARG A 65 -3.24 -2.08 7.91
N VAL A 66 -3.06 -3.15 7.13
CA VAL A 66 -1.79 -3.88 7.09
C VAL A 66 -0.67 -3.00 6.53
N ALA A 67 -0.93 -2.21 5.49
CA ALA A 67 0.05 -1.29 4.96
C ALA A 67 0.46 -0.21 5.96
N GLU A 68 -0.48 0.38 6.68
CA GLU A 68 -0.19 1.39 7.71
C GLU A 68 0.62 0.83 8.87
N GLU A 69 0.27 -0.38 9.35
CA GLU A 69 0.99 -1.09 10.41
C GLU A 69 2.44 -1.40 10.01
N GLU A 70 2.64 -1.99 8.82
CA GLU A 70 3.97 -2.38 8.33
C GLU A 70 4.87 -1.17 8.02
N MET A 71 4.28 -0.07 7.56
CA MET A 71 5.05 1.11 7.16
C MET A 71 5.55 1.95 8.35
N GLY A 72 5.02 1.72 9.56
CA GLY A 72 5.62 2.21 10.80
C GLY A 72 5.82 3.72 10.84
N GLY A 73 4.88 4.48 10.27
CA GLY A 73 4.91 5.95 10.22
C GLY A 73 5.41 6.56 8.90
N THR A 74 5.86 5.75 7.93
CA THR A 74 6.06 6.22 6.55
C THR A 74 4.69 6.51 5.94
N PRO A 75 4.49 7.67 5.26
CA PRO A 75 3.21 7.99 4.66
C PRO A 75 2.82 6.95 3.61
N VAL A 76 1.60 6.43 3.74
CA VAL A 76 1.00 5.48 2.81
C VAL A 76 -0.14 6.15 2.07
N ARG A 77 -0.13 6.03 0.75
CA ARG A 77 -1.21 6.45 -0.12
C ARG A 77 -1.83 5.21 -0.76
N THR A 78 -3.15 5.09 -0.67
CA THR A 78 -3.89 3.95 -1.22
C THR A 78 -4.79 4.40 -2.38
N ASP A 79 -4.49 3.91 -3.57
CA ASP A 79 -5.28 4.09 -4.79
C ASP A 79 -5.87 2.72 -5.17
N ILE A 80 -6.68 2.15 -4.26
CA ILE A 80 -7.27 0.82 -4.38
C ILE A 80 -8.73 0.93 -4.83
N VAL A 81 -9.08 0.22 -5.89
CA VAL A 81 -10.44 0.12 -6.43
C VAL A 81 -11.09 -1.16 -5.92
N VAL A 82 -12.34 -1.09 -5.47
CA VAL A 82 -13.14 -2.29 -5.21
C VAL A 82 -13.80 -2.70 -6.52
N ALA A 83 -13.54 -3.93 -6.99
CA ALA A 83 -14.25 -4.57 -8.09
C ALA A 83 -15.65 -4.92 -7.60
N ASP A 84 -16.48 -3.91 -7.37
CA ASP A 84 -17.81 -4.09 -6.85
C ASP A 84 -18.69 -4.86 -7.85
N PRO A 85 -19.19 -6.07 -7.53
CA PRO A 85 -20.21 -6.73 -8.34
C PRO A 85 -21.61 -6.18 -8.07
N THR A 86 -21.79 -5.33 -7.04
CA THR A 86 -23.05 -4.61 -6.82
C THR A 86 -23.13 -3.46 -7.82
N ALA A 87 -23.69 -3.80 -8.98
CA ALA A 87 -24.29 -2.84 -9.89
C ALA A 87 -25.14 -1.83 -9.09
N PRO A 88 -25.19 -0.56 -9.51
CA PRO A 88 -25.86 0.49 -8.76
C PRO A 88 -27.28 0.06 -8.37
N ASP A 89 -27.64 0.23 -7.09
CA ASP A 89 -28.99 0.11 -6.53
C ASP A 89 -29.95 1.13 -7.18
N ARG A 90 -30.18 1.01 -8.49
CA ARG A 90 -31.28 1.69 -9.17
C ARG A 90 -32.35 0.63 -9.42
N PRO A 91 -33.50 0.68 -8.73
CA PRO A 91 -34.64 -0.06 -9.24
C PRO A 91 -34.91 0.46 -10.65
N GLU A 92 -34.82 -0.41 -11.66
CA GLU A 92 -35.36 -0.12 -12.98
C GLU A 92 -36.86 0.12 -12.79
N GLU A 93 -37.28 1.38 -12.88
CA GLU A 93 -38.69 1.74 -12.96
C GLU A 93 -39.13 1.48 -14.41
N LEU A 94 -39.80 0.35 -14.64
CA LEU A 94 -40.46 0.05 -15.90
C LEU A 94 -41.73 0.92 -15.99
N ALA A 95 -41.69 1.96 -16.83
CA ALA A 95 -42.84 2.76 -17.24
C ALA A 95 -43.56 2.17 -18.46
#